data_AF-A0A2R6PG48-F1
#
_entry.id   AF-A0A2R6PG48-F1
#
_cell.length_a   1.000
_cell.length_b   1.000
_cell.length_c   1.000
_cell.angle_alpha   90.00
_cell.angle_beta   90.00
_cell.angle_gamma   90.00
#
_symmetry.space_group_name_H-M   'P 1'
#
loop_
_entity.id
_entity.type
_entity.pdbx_description
1 polymer ?
#
loop_
_entity_poly.entity_id
_entity_poly.type
_entity_poly.pdbx_seq_one_letter_code
_entity_poly.pdbx_strand_id
1 'polypeptide(L)'
;MIGNILSALVWIQSTSFASYMLSRIIGGLSEGNVQLAIAILSDITTPANRAKALAHVGIAFAICFCIGPPIGAYFASRPLPTSFSASGFELNVYATPALLTLVLLLLETIFLAVALPETRGKRAQVPTEKAHTNGHANGTANGNGVSNGNGTANGNGVSKEANGKANGHHAEPKASAAQRMDTLKTLRKLHFMFLGVFSGVEFTLTFLTFDLFDWNNKQNGALIGSIGIISALLQGGYVRRAIPKLGEGAMARRGVSSCAIGLILLSVVPLVVTNYTSLAVGLVRAACVCMAFTSATVVNSLTSYASLQCDDGVDEDTGKVKDEHPELAKGKALGKFRSSGQLGRAIGPLLGASSLGLN
;
A
#
# COMPACT_ATOMS: atom_id res chain seq x y z
N MET A 1 -1.12 20.16 -2.30
CA MET A 1 -2.24 19.90 -1.37
C MET A 1 -3.38 20.92 -1.45
N ILE A 2 -3.37 21.86 -2.42
CA ILE A 2 -4.35 22.95 -2.50
C ILE A 2 -5.81 22.45 -2.52
N GLY A 3 -6.11 21.41 -3.31
CA GLY A 3 -7.45 20.85 -3.36
C GLY A 3 -7.94 20.26 -2.03
N ASN A 4 -7.08 19.59 -1.26
CA ASN A 4 -7.43 19.09 0.08
C ASN A 4 -7.69 20.25 1.06
N ILE A 5 -6.92 21.34 0.97
CA ILE A 5 -7.13 22.56 1.76
C ILE A 5 -8.48 23.19 1.42
N LEU A 6 -8.81 23.33 0.13
CA LEU A 6 -10.10 23.83 -0.32
C LEU A 6 -11.25 22.94 0.17
N SER A 7 -11.11 21.61 0.08
CA SER A 7 -12.08 20.66 0.62
C SER A 7 -12.31 20.87 2.12
N ALA A 8 -11.25 21.05 2.92
CA ALA A 8 -11.36 21.31 4.36
C ALA A 8 -12.04 22.65 4.66
N LEU A 9 -11.72 23.72 3.91
CA LEU A 9 -12.37 25.03 4.05
C LEU A 9 -13.87 24.95 3.77
N VAL A 10 -14.27 24.27 2.68
CA VAL A 10 -15.68 24.03 2.37
C VAL A 10 -16.35 23.22 3.48
N TRP A 11 -15.68 22.21 4.03
CA TRP A 11 -16.24 21.37 5.10
C TRP A 11 -16.54 22.15 6.39
N ILE A 12 -15.66 23.07 6.79
CA ILE A 12 -15.83 23.92 7.99
C ILE A 12 -17.13 24.73 7.90
N GLN A 13 -17.45 25.23 6.71
CA GLN A 13 -18.63 26.06 6.42
C GLN A 13 -19.83 25.25 5.91
N SER A 14 -19.74 23.92 5.85
CA SER A 14 -20.80 23.08 5.29
C SER A 14 -21.92 22.86 6.31
N THR A 15 -22.97 23.68 6.25
CA THR A 15 -24.19 23.52 7.07
C THR A 15 -25.27 22.67 6.39
N SER A 16 -25.07 22.35 5.10
CA SER A 16 -26.02 21.56 4.29
C SER A 16 -25.38 20.28 3.74
N PHE A 17 -26.20 19.30 3.41
CA PHE A 17 -25.72 18.07 2.76
C PHE A 17 -25.01 18.36 1.43
N ALA A 18 -25.52 19.29 0.63
CA ALA A 18 -24.93 19.64 -0.67
C ALA A 18 -23.53 20.27 -0.54
N SER A 19 -23.33 21.20 0.41
CA SER A 19 -22.02 21.81 0.68
C SER A 19 -21.02 20.77 1.21
N TYR A 20 -21.48 19.87 2.07
CA TYR A 20 -20.67 18.75 2.54
C TYR A 20 -20.27 17.79 1.41
N MET A 21 -21.20 17.46 0.49
CA MET A 21 -20.90 16.66 -0.69
C MET A 21 -19.89 17.35 -1.62
N LEU A 22 -20.02 18.67 -1.81
CA LEU A 22 -19.05 19.45 -2.59
C LEU A 22 -17.64 19.34 -1.98
N SER A 23 -17.51 19.46 -0.66
CA SER A 23 -16.24 19.25 0.04
C SER A 23 -15.66 17.85 -0.27
N ARG A 24 -16.48 16.80 -0.22
CA ARG A 24 -16.05 15.42 -0.51
C ARG A 24 -15.63 15.22 -1.96
N ILE A 25 -16.31 15.85 -2.92
CA ILE A 25 -15.94 15.80 -4.34
C ILE A 25 -14.56 16.45 -4.54
N ILE A 26 -14.37 17.67 -4.01
CA ILE A 26 -13.09 18.40 -4.13
C ILE A 26 -11.95 17.58 -3.50
N GLY A 27 -12.18 17.03 -2.30
CA GLY A 27 -11.22 16.20 -1.60
C GLY A 27 -10.87 14.95 -2.38
N GLY A 28 -11.88 14.19 -2.82
CA GLY A 28 -11.69 12.95 -3.58
C GLY A 28 -10.94 13.14 -4.91
N LEU A 29 -11.22 14.21 -5.64
CA LEU A 29 -10.47 14.57 -6.86
C LEU A 29 -9.00 14.93 -6.57
N SER A 30 -8.67 15.24 -5.32
CA SER A 30 -7.36 15.71 -4.87
C SER A 30 -6.54 14.63 -4.13
N GLU A 31 -7.03 13.39 -4.00
CA GLU A 31 -6.39 12.27 -3.28
C GLU A 31 -5.24 11.55 -4.03
N GLY A 32 -4.62 12.20 -5.01
CA GLY A 32 -3.46 11.64 -5.74
C GLY A 32 -2.16 11.57 -4.93
N ASN A 33 -2.11 12.25 -3.79
CA ASN A 33 -0.91 12.44 -2.95
C ASN A 33 -0.22 11.13 -2.53
N VAL A 34 -0.99 10.11 -2.15
CA VAL A 34 -0.41 8.83 -1.72
C VAL A 34 0.27 8.10 -2.90
N GLN A 35 -0.29 8.17 -4.11
CA GLN A 35 0.31 7.50 -5.27
C GLN A 35 1.60 8.19 -5.67
N LEU A 36 1.61 9.53 -5.58
CA LEU A 36 2.82 10.30 -5.79
C LEU A 36 3.88 9.95 -4.73
N ALA A 37 3.51 9.81 -3.45
CA ALA A 37 4.44 9.38 -2.40
C ALA A 37 5.04 7.98 -2.66
N ILE A 38 4.22 7.01 -3.11
CA ILE A 38 4.70 5.67 -3.49
C ILE A 38 5.64 5.75 -4.70
N ALA A 39 5.32 6.58 -5.69
CA ALA A 39 6.15 6.80 -6.86
C ALA A 39 7.52 7.39 -6.46
N ILE A 40 7.51 8.50 -5.72
CA ILE A 40 8.70 9.18 -5.16
C ILE A 40 9.56 8.20 -4.37
N LEU A 41 8.96 7.47 -3.42
CA LEU A 41 9.69 6.52 -2.57
C LEU A 41 10.32 5.40 -3.40
N SER A 42 9.61 4.94 -4.42
CA SER A 42 10.11 3.90 -5.29
C SER A 42 11.19 4.41 -6.26
N ASP A 43 11.27 5.72 -6.52
CA ASP A 43 12.32 6.35 -7.35
C ASP A 43 13.65 6.43 -6.61
N ILE A 44 13.61 6.66 -5.29
CA ILE A 44 14.81 6.74 -4.43
C ILE A 44 15.25 5.40 -3.84
N THR A 45 14.53 4.31 -4.10
CA THR A 45 14.82 2.98 -3.53
C THR A 45 15.31 1.99 -4.58
N THR A 46 16.26 1.14 -4.19
CA THR A 46 16.75 0.01 -5.00
C THR A 46 15.77 -1.17 -4.92
N PRO A 47 15.77 -2.11 -5.88
CA PRO A 47 14.87 -3.29 -5.84
C PRO A 47 14.96 -4.07 -4.51
N ALA A 48 16.19 -4.24 -3.98
CA ALA A 48 16.42 -4.92 -2.71
C ALA A 48 15.80 -4.19 -1.50
N ASN A 49 15.77 -2.86 -1.51
CA ASN A 49 15.24 -2.04 -0.41
C ASN A 49 13.79 -1.57 -0.63
N ARG A 50 13.24 -1.75 -1.84
CA ARG A 50 11.92 -1.25 -2.25
C ARG A 50 10.80 -1.85 -1.40
N ALA A 51 10.82 -3.17 -1.18
CA ALA A 51 9.84 -3.85 -0.32
C ALA A 51 9.87 -3.29 1.12
N LYS A 52 11.06 -3.04 1.67
CA LYS A 52 11.24 -2.45 3.00
C LYS A 52 10.73 -1.00 3.04
N ALA A 53 10.96 -0.22 1.99
CA ALA A 53 10.49 1.17 1.91
C ALA A 53 8.96 1.23 1.79
N LEU A 54 8.37 0.46 0.87
CA LEU A 54 6.91 0.37 0.71
C LEU A 54 6.21 -0.13 1.98
N ALA A 55 6.87 -0.98 2.77
CA ALA A 55 6.36 -1.37 4.10
C ALA A 55 6.22 -0.17 5.06
N HIS A 56 7.06 0.87 4.98
CA HIS A 56 6.89 2.07 5.81
C HIS A 56 5.65 2.86 5.43
N VAL A 57 5.26 2.86 4.14
CA VAL A 57 3.99 3.47 3.69
C VAL A 57 2.80 2.75 4.35
N GLY A 58 2.82 1.42 4.39
CA GLY A 58 1.82 0.62 5.11
C GLY A 58 1.76 0.94 6.60
N ILE A 59 2.93 1.01 7.26
CA ILE A 59 3.02 1.40 8.68
C ILE A 59 2.41 2.79 8.92
N ALA A 60 2.73 3.77 8.08
CA ALA A 60 2.18 5.11 8.17
C ALA A 60 0.65 5.09 8.04
N PHE A 61 0.10 4.36 7.05
CA PHE A 61 -1.34 4.16 6.93
C PHE A 61 -1.94 3.59 8.21
N ALA A 62 -1.33 2.54 8.74
CA ALA A 62 -1.90 1.83 9.85
C ALA A 62 -1.84 2.64 11.17
N ILE A 63 -0.80 3.46 11.36
CA ILE A 63 -0.74 4.45 12.45
C ILE A 63 -1.88 5.47 12.28
N CYS A 64 -2.08 6.02 11.08
CA CYS A 64 -3.16 6.96 10.81
C CYS A 64 -4.55 6.35 11.03
N PHE A 65 -4.77 5.09 10.63
CA PHE A 65 -6.04 4.38 10.86
C PHE A 65 -6.27 4.03 12.34
N CYS A 66 -5.20 3.85 13.11
CA CYS A 66 -5.27 3.58 14.54
C CYS A 66 -5.62 4.84 15.34
N ILE A 67 -4.93 5.96 15.05
CA ILE A 67 -5.01 7.19 15.85
C ILE A 67 -6.07 8.16 15.30
N GLY A 68 -6.31 8.16 13.99
CA GLY A 68 -7.21 9.09 13.31
C GLY A 68 -8.65 9.04 13.81
N PRO A 69 -9.33 7.88 13.80
CA PRO A 69 -10.73 7.80 14.25
C PRO A 69 -10.92 8.19 15.72
N PRO A 70 -10.09 7.75 16.69
CA PRO A 70 -10.18 8.24 18.07
C PRO A 70 -10.01 9.75 18.20
N ILE A 71 -9.02 10.35 17.52
CA ILE A 71 -8.83 11.81 17.51
C ILE A 71 -10.06 12.50 16.91
N GLY A 72 -10.56 12.02 15.77
CA GLY A 72 -11.74 12.56 15.11
C GLY A 72 -12.99 12.50 16.00
N ALA A 73 -13.23 11.37 16.65
CA ALA A 73 -14.34 11.18 17.58
C ALA A 73 -14.23 12.10 18.80
N TYR A 74 -13.02 12.27 19.36
CA TYR A 74 -12.78 13.17 20.48
C TYR A 74 -13.14 14.62 20.13
N PHE A 75 -12.64 15.14 19.01
CA PHE A 75 -12.94 16.51 18.58
C PHE A 75 -14.38 16.69 18.09
N ALA A 76 -15.00 15.66 17.50
CA ALA A 76 -16.42 15.69 17.14
C ALA A 76 -17.34 15.75 18.38
N SER A 77 -16.92 15.18 19.52
CA SER A 77 -17.68 15.26 20.77
C SER A 77 -17.60 16.62 21.47
N ARG A 78 -16.72 17.52 21.00
CA ARG A 78 -16.51 18.86 21.57
C ARG A 78 -16.76 19.93 20.50
N PRO A 79 -18.03 20.22 20.17
CA PRO A 79 -18.37 21.25 19.22
C PRO A 79 -17.90 22.62 19.72
N LEU A 80 -17.56 23.51 18.79
CA LEU A 80 -17.18 24.88 19.11
C LEU A 80 -18.35 25.62 19.77
N PRO A 81 -18.09 26.48 20.78
CA PRO A 81 -19.13 27.29 21.40
C PRO A 81 -19.87 28.14 20.36
N THR A 82 -21.20 28.26 20.52
CA THR A 82 -22.07 29.07 19.64
C THR A 82 -21.67 30.54 19.55
N SER A 83 -20.87 31.03 20.50
CA SER A 83 -20.25 32.37 20.48
C SER A 83 -19.37 32.61 19.25
N PHE A 84 -18.79 31.57 18.64
CA PHE A 84 -18.03 31.70 17.39
C PHE A 84 -18.94 31.91 16.17
N SER A 85 -20.18 31.41 16.20
CA SER A 85 -21.20 31.65 15.15
C SER A 85 -21.78 33.07 15.19
N ALA A 86 -21.53 33.85 16.25
CA ALA A 86 -22.00 35.23 16.37
C ALA A 86 -21.33 36.20 15.36
N SER A 87 -20.29 35.75 14.66
CA SER A 87 -19.56 36.50 13.63
C SER A 87 -20.20 36.45 12.23
N GLY A 88 -21.39 35.84 12.08
CA GLY A 88 -22.07 35.67 10.79
C GLY A 88 -21.59 34.46 9.97
N PHE A 89 -20.60 33.72 10.47
CA PHE A 89 -20.18 32.43 9.90
C PHE A 89 -20.91 31.29 10.61
N GLU A 90 -21.87 30.66 9.94
CA GLU A 90 -22.47 29.42 10.44
C GLU A 90 -21.45 28.28 10.32
N LEU A 91 -20.91 27.87 11.47
CA LEU A 91 -19.98 26.75 11.54
C LEU A 91 -20.73 25.43 11.65
N ASN A 92 -20.25 24.40 10.94
CA ASN A 92 -20.76 23.05 11.07
C ASN A 92 -20.54 22.50 12.49
N VAL A 93 -21.42 21.62 12.98
CA VAL A 93 -21.24 20.83 14.21
C VAL A 93 -19.91 20.05 14.21
N TYR A 94 -19.44 19.67 13.01
CA TYR A 94 -18.14 19.03 12.79
C TYR A 94 -17.02 20.01 12.40
N ALA A 95 -17.17 21.31 12.67
CA ALA A 95 -16.14 22.31 12.37
C ALA A 95 -14.84 22.08 13.16
N THR A 96 -14.91 21.58 14.40
CA THR A 96 -13.72 21.27 15.21
C THR A 96 -12.77 20.26 14.55
N PRO A 97 -13.22 19.04 14.15
CA PRO A 97 -12.35 18.11 13.43
C PRO A 97 -11.95 18.60 12.03
N ALA A 98 -12.80 19.39 11.36
CA ALA A 98 -12.47 19.98 10.07
C ALA A 98 -11.34 21.04 10.17
N LEU A 99 -11.35 21.87 11.21
CA LEU A 99 -10.29 22.83 11.50
C LEU A 99 -8.98 22.13 11.84
N LEU A 100 -9.02 21.07 12.64
CA LEU A 100 -7.84 20.25 12.90
C LEU A 100 -7.24 19.70 11.60
N THR A 101 -8.11 19.21 10.70
CA THR A 101 -7.69 18.72 9.38
C THR A 101 -7.05 19.84 8.55
N LEU A 102 -7.62 21.04 8.56
CA LEU A 102 -7.03 22.21 7.89
C LEU A 102 -5.63 22.53 8.43
N VAL A 103 -5.46 22.56 9.75
CA VAL A 103 -4.15 22.81 10.38
C VAL A 103 -3.14 21.75 9.97
N LEU A 104 -3.50 20.46 10.03
CA LEU A 104 -2.62 19.37 9.62
C LEU A 104 -2.24 19.46 8.14
N LEU A 105 -3.18 19.80 7.26
CA LEU A 105 -2.91 19.97 5.82
C LEU A 105 -2.01 21.16 5.53
N LEU A 106 -2.15 22.27 6.26
CA LEU A 106 -1.26 23.43 6.13
C LEU A 106 0.16 23.07 6.59
N LEU A 107 0.30 22.40 7.73
CA LEU A 107 1.59 21.92 8.23
C LEU A 107 2.24 20.93 7.26
N GLU A 108 1.48 19.97 6.73
CA GLU A 108 1.95 19.04 5.71
C GLU A 108 2.40 19.79 4.44
N THR A 109 1.65 20.78 3.99
CA THR A 109 1.99 21.57 2.80
C THR A 109 3.29 22.34 2.98
N ILE A 110 3.47 22.99 4.14
CA ILE A 110 4.71 23.70 4.48
C ILE A 110 5.87 22.72 4.56
N PHE A 111 5.67 21.58 5.23
CA PHE A 111 6.70 20.54 5.34
C PHE A 111 7.13 20.03 3.96
N LEU A 112 6.20 19.71 3.07
CA LEU A 112 6.52 19.26 1.71
C LEU A 112 7.23 20.36 0.90
N ALA A 113 6.81 21.62 1.03
CA ALA A 113 7.42 22.74 0.31
C ALA A 113 8.89 22.98 0.73
N VAL A 114 9.23 22.74 1.99
CA VAL A 114 10.58 22.97 2.53
C VAL A 114 11.46 21.72 2.45
N ALA A 115 10.91 20.54 2.73
CA ALA A 115 11.67 19.33 2.98
C ALA A 115 11.68 18.30 1.84
N LEU A 116 10.80 18.43 0.82
CA LEU A 116 10.72 17.46 -0.27
C LEU A 116 11.56 17.93 -1.48
N PRO A 117 12.76 17.36 -1.73
CA PRO A 117 13.52 17.66 -2.93
C PRO A 117 12.90 16.99 -4.17
N GLU A 118 13.18 17.53 -5.36
CA GLU A 118 12.80 16.91 -6.62
C GLU A 118 13.50 15.55 -6.79
N THR A 119 12.70 14.48 -6.92
CA THR A 119 13.19 13.10 -7.02
C THR A 119 13.15 12.56 -8.45
N ARG A 120 12.39 13.18 -9.35
CA ARG A 120 12.30 12.72 -10.74
C ARG A 120 13.66 12.96 -11.44
N GLY A 121 14.32 11.87 -11.84
CA GLY A 121 15.62 11.91 -12.53
C GLY A 121 16.87 11.86 -11.63
N LYS A 122 16.71 11.75 -10.29
CA LYS A 122 17.83 11.57 -9.35
C LYS A 122 17.64 10.27 -8.56
N ARG A 123 18.34 9.18 -8.93
CA ARG A 123 18.30 7.92 -8.15
C ARG A 123 19.44 7.85 -7.11
N ALA A 124 19.18 7.14 -6.01
CA ALA A 124 20.18 6.73 -5.04
C ALA A 124 21.31 5.93 -5.73
N GLN A 125 22.56 6.35 -5.51
CA GLN A 125 23.73 5.62 -5.99
C GLN A 125 23.74 4.21 -5.38
N VAL A 126 23.94 3.20 -6.22
CA VAL A 126 24.31 1.87 -5.74
C VAL A 126 25.62 2.04 -4.97
N PRO A 127 25.74 1.56 -3.70
CA PRO A 127 27.03 1.56 -3.04
C PRO A 127 27.95 0.69 -3.89
N THR A 128 28.90 1.32 -4.57
CA THR A 128 30.02 0.59 -5.17
C THR A 128 30.73 -0.07 -4.01
N GLU A 129 30.58 -1.38 -3.90
CA GLU A 129 31.45 -2.18 -3.06
C GLU A 129 32.88 -1.80 -3.46
N LYS A 130 33.57 -1.06 -2.59
CA LYS A 130 34.97 -0.74 -2.81
C LYS A 130 35.68 -2.08 -2.82
N ALA A 131 35.99 -2.56 -4.03
CA ALA A 131 36.95 -3.62 -4.20
C ALA A 131 38.17 -3.21 -3.39
N HIS A 132 38.42 -3.92 -2.29
CA HIS A 132 39.69 -3.88 -1.60
C HIS A 132 40.72 -4.46 -2.58
N THR A 133 41.23 -3.62 -3.47
CA THR A 133 42.48 -3.88 -4.16
C THR A 133 43.57 -3.78 -3.10
N ASN A 134 43.90 -4.91 -2.50
CA ASN A 134 45.15 -5.07 -1.79
C ASN A 134 46.27 -4.95 -2.83
N GLY A 135 46.73 -3.71 -3.01
CA GLY A 135 48.01 -3.41 -3.62
C GLY A 135 49.12 -3.95 -2.72
N HIS A 136 49.70 -5.08 -3.12
CA HIS A 136 51.08 -5.38 -2.79
C HIS A 136 51.89 -5.31 -4.08
N ALA A 137 52.60 -4.19 -4.20
CA ALA A 137 53.69 -4.00 -5.13
C ALA A 137 54.81 -4.96 -4.78
N ASN A 138 55.31 -5.71 -5.77
CA ASN A 138 56.73 -6.04 -5.81
C ASN A 138 57.21 -6.38 -7.22
N GLY A 139 58.34 -5.80 -7.61
CA GLY A 139 59.33 -6.47 -8.46
C GLY A 139 59.18 -6.38 -9.98
N THR A 140 59.81 -5.35 -10.55
CA THR A 140 60.59 -5.36 -11.81
C THR A 140 60.99 -6.74 -12.35
N ALA A 141 60.73 -7.01 -13.64
CA ALA A 141 61.75 -7.45 -14.61
C ALA A 141 61.22 -7.50 -16.06
N ASN A 142 61.99 -6.81 -16.90
CA ASN A 142 62.12 -6.80 -18.35
C ASN A 142 61.99 -8.16 -19.07
N GLY A 143 61.48 -8.17 -20.31
CA GLY A 143 61.54 -9.35 -21.19
C GLY A 143 60.77 -9.22 -22.51
N ASN A 144 61.46 -8.78 -23.57
CA ASN A 144 61.03 -8.86 -24.96
C ASN A 144 60.73 -10.30 -25.41
N GLY A 145 59.73 -10.48 -26.27
CA GLY A 145 59.47 -11.77 -26.93
C GLY A 145 58.37 -11.71 -27.98
N VAL A 146 58.76 -11.40 -29.22
CA VAL A 146 57.96 -11.67 -30.43
C VAL A 146 57.99 -13.18 -30.69
N SER A 147 56.83 -13.82 -30.86
CA SER A 147 56.74 -15.04 -31.69
C SER A 147 55.34 -15.25 -32.26
N ASN A 148 55.33 -15.35 -33.58
CA ASN A 148 54.26 -15.76 -34.47
C ASN A 148 54.04 -17.28 -34.40
N GLY A 149 52.82 -17.78 -34.63
CA GLY A 149 52.59 -19.24 -34.67
C GLY A 149 51.14 -19.65 -34.93
N ASN A 150 50.83 -19.98 -36.19
CA ASN A 150 49.67 -20.75 -36.62
C ASN A 150 49.67 -22.16 -36.01
N GLY A 151 48.50 -22.70 -35.68
CA GLY A 151 48.36 -24.09 -35.26
C GLY A 151 46.90 -24.55 -35.15
N THR A 152 46.36 -25.06 -36.24
CA THR A 152 45.13 -25.85 -36.32
C THR A 152 45.36 -27.20 -35.64
N ALA A 153 44.57 -27.57 -34.63
CA ALA A 153 44.49 -28.96 -34.17
C ALA A 153 43.12 -29.29 -33.55
N ASN A 154 42.44 -30.19 -34.25
CA ASN A 154 41.24 -30.91 -33.85
C ASN A 154 41.60 -31.92 -32.75
N GLY A 155 40.80 -32.03 -31.69
CA GLY A 155 41.08 -32.94 -30.58
C GLY A 155 39.87 -33.14 -29.67
N ASN A 156 39.10 -34.18 -29.96
CA ASN A 156 38.13 -34.76 -29.02
C ASN A 156 38.88 -35.31 -27.80
N GLY A 157 38.66 -34.70 -26.64
CA GLY A 157 39.24 -35.12 -25.37
C GLY A 157 38.23 -34.96 -24.24
N VAL A 158 37.51 -36.03 -23.94
CA VAL A 158 36.73 -36.17 -22.71
C VAL A 158 37.71 -36.14 -21.53
N SER A 159 37.68 -35.08 -20.73
CA SER A 159 38.35 -35.02 -19.43
C SER A 159 37.43 -34.36 -18.41
N LYS A 160 37.15 -35.13 -17.34
CA LYS A 160 36.42 -34.72 -16.15
C LYS A 160 37.17 -33.59 -15.47
N GLU A 161 36.54 -32.45 -15.28
CA GLU A 161 37.04 -31.42 -14.36
C GLU A 161 36.08 -31.17 -13.20
N ALA A 162 36.69 -31.35 -12.03
CA ALA A 162 36.40 -30.91 -10.69
C ALA A 162 35.29 -29.85 -10.49
N ASN A 163 34.36 -30.26 -9.63
CA ASN A 163 33.41 -29.47 -8.87
C ASN A 163 34.07 -28.28 -8.16
N GLY A 164 33.97 -27.08 -8.74
CA GLY A 164 34.27 -25.80 -8.10
C GLY A 164 33.01 -24.95 -8.02
N LYS A 165 32.34 -24.95 -6.87
CA LYS A 165 31.17 -24.11 -6.58
C LYS A 165 31.56 -22.62 -6.60
N ALA A 166 31.30 -21.93 -7.70
CA ALA A 166 31.19 -20.48 -7.75
C ALA A 166 29.70 -20.10 -7.62
N ASN A 167 29.26 -19.75 -6.41
CA ASN A 167 27.94 -19.17 -6.17
C ASN A 167 27.93 -17.70 -6.64
N GLY A 168 27.77 -17.49 -7.95
CA GLY A 168 27.31 -16.22 -8.48
C GLY A 168 25.78 -16.20 -8.48
N HIS A 169 25.17 -15.22 -7.82
CA HIS A 169 23.74 -14.92 -7.96
C HIS A 169 23.46 -14.54 -9.42
N HIS A 170 23.05 -15.51 -10.23
CA HIS A 170 22.43 -15.23 -11.53
C HIS A 170 21.14 -14.47 -11.28
N ALA A 171 21.10 -13.19 -11.68
CA ALA A 171 19.87 -12.44 -11.81
C ALA A 171 18.96 -13.14 -12.82
N GLU A 172 17.77 -13.58 -12.39
CA GLU A 172 16.78 -14.15 -13.28
C GLU A 172 16.47 -13.15 -14.42
N PRO A 173 16.35 -13.61 -15.68
CA PRO A 173 16.09 -12.73 -16.81
C PRO A 173 14.73 -12.04 -16.59
N LYS A 174 14.73 -10.70 -16.50
CA LYS A 174 13.50 -9.90 -16.37
C LYS A 174 12.53 -10.32 -17.47
N ALA A 175 11.40 -10.94 -17.10
CA ALA A 175 10.35 -11.41 -18.00
C ALA A 175 10.02 -10.38 -19.10
N SER A 176 9.65 -10.83 -20.30
CA SER A 176 9.35 -9.96 -21.44
C SER A 176 8.35 -8.85 -21.06
N ALA A 177 8.51 -7.64 -21.61
CA ALA A 177 7.64 -6.49 -21.31
C ALA A 177 6.14 -6.81 -21.48
N ALA A 178 5.80 -7.64 -22.48
CA ALA A 178 4.45 -8.14 -22.69
C ALA A 178 3.92 -9.00 -21.51
N GLN A 179 4.77 -9.83 -20.91
CA GLN A 179 4.43 -10.68 -19.77
C GLN A 179 4.24 -9.85 -18.48
N ARG A 180 5.01 -8.77 -18.30
CA ARG A 180 4.83 -7.83 -17.19
C ARG A 180 3.50 -7.08 -17.30
N MET A 181 3.15 -6.63 -18.50
CA MET A 181 1.85 -5.98 -18.76
C MET A 181 0.67 -6.90 -18.48
N ASP A 182 0.75 -8.18 -18.88
CA ASP A 182 -0.29 -9.15 -18.59
C ASP A 182 -0.41 -9.45 -17.09
N THR A 183 0.74 -9.56 -16.40
CA THR A 183 0.77 -9.68 -14.94
C THR A 183 0.10 -8.48 -14.26
N LEU A 184 0.40 -7.25 -14.71
CA LEU A 184 -0.24 -6.03 -14.20
C LEU A 184 -1.75 -6.00 -14.45
N LYS A 185 -2.22 -6.46 -15.62
CA LYS A 185 -3.66 -6.60 -15.89
C LYS A 185 -4.32 -7.58 -14.93
N THR A 186 -3.69 -8.72 -14.68
CA THR A 186 -4.17 -9.74 -13.74
C THR A 186 -4.19 -9.20 -12.31
N LEU A 187 -3.12 -8.53 -11.87
CA LEU A 187 -3.06 -7.91 -10.55
C LEU A 187 -4.12 -6.83 -10.37
N ARG A 188 -4.37 -6.01 -11.39
CA ARG A 188 -5.42 -4.99 -11.37
C ARG A 188 -6.82 -5.59 -11.22
N LYS A 189 -7.11 -6.69 -11.93
CA LYS A 189 -8.38 -7.42 -11.80
C LYS A 189 -8.53 -8.02 -10.40
N LEU A 190 -7.48 -8.68 -9.91
CA LEU A 190 -7.46 -9.27 -8.58
C LEU A 190 -7.68 -8.20 -7.49
N HIS A 191 -6.98 -7.07 -7.59
CA HIS A 191 -7.09 -5.97 -6.65
C HIS A 191 -8.49 -5.35 -6.66
N PHE A 192 -9.09 -5.13 -7.84
CA PHE A 192 -10.47 -4.66 -7.98
C PHE A 192 -11.47 -5.61 -7.31
N MET A 193 -11.43 -6.90 -7.67
CA MET A 193 -12.38 -7.89 -7.16
C MET A 193 -12.26 -8.07 -5.65
N PHE A 194 -11.04 -8.18 -5.15
CA PHE A 194 -10.77 -8.32 -3.73
C PHE A 194 -11.22 -7.08 -2.93
N LEU A 195 -10.88 -5.86 -3.37
CA LEU A 195 -11.32 -4.63 -2.68
C LEU A 195 -12.84 -4.46 -2.74
N GLY A 196 -13.50 -4.90 -3.82
CA GLY A 196 -14.96 -4.92 -3.93
C GLY A 196 -15.60 -5.76 -2.82
N VAL A 197 -15.22 -7.03 -2.71
CA VAL A 197 -15.77 -7.92 -1.67
C VAL A 197 -15.38 -7.44 -0.27
N PHE A 198 -14.10 -7.11 -0.05
CA PHE A 198 -13.60 -6.75 1.27
C PHE A 198 -14.26 -5.47 1.81
N SER A 199 -14.42 -4.44 0.97
CA SER A 199 -15.09 -3.20 1.37
C SER A 199 -16.60 -3.37 1.59
N GLY A 200 -17.26 -4.24 0.81
CA GLY A 200 -18.66 -4.59 1.05
C GLY A 200 -18.85 -5.22 2.42
N VAL A 201 -18.00 -6.17 2.79
CA VAL A 201 -18.03 -6.84 4.10
C VAL A 201 -17.70 -5.89 5.24
N GLU A 202 -16.70 -5.02 5.08
CA GLU A 202 -16.34 -4.01 6.07
C GLU A 202 -17.50 -3.04 6.34
N PHE A 203 -18.23 -2.65 5.30
CA PHE A 203 -19.43 -1.82 5.41
C PHE A 203 -20.58 -2.57 6.12
N THR A 204 -20.91 -3.78 5.68
CA THR A 204 -22.05 -4.56 6.20
C THR A 204 -21.83 -5.09 7.61
N LEU A 205 -20.59 -5.23 8.07
CA LEU A 205 -20.27 -5.69 9.42
C LEU A 205 -20.91 -4.83 10.52
N THR A 206 -21.02 -3.52 10.31
CA THR A 206 -21.65 -2.61 11.28
C THR A 206 -23.16 -2.80 11.39
N PHE A 207 -23.82 -3.08 10.27
CA PHE A 207 -25.25 -3.42 10.25
C PHE A 207 -25.49 -4.79 10.87
N LEU A 208 -24.68 -5.80 10.53
CA LEU A 208 -24.75 -7.13 11.12
C LEU A 208 -24.64 -7.08 12.66
N THR A 209 -23.71 -6.27 13.17
CA THR A 209 -23.49 -6.16 14.61
C THR A 209 -24.57 -5.37 15.33
N PHE A 210 -25.16 -4.38 14.66
CA PHE A 210 -26.35 -3.69 15.13
C PHE A 210 -27.56 -4.64 15.17
N ASP A 211 -27.88 -5.32 14.07
CA ASP A 211 -29.07 -6.17 13.95
C ASP A 211 -29.02 -7.42 14.84
N LEU A 212 -27.85 -8.05 15.00
CA LEU A 212 -27.73 -9.29 15.76
C LEU A 212 -27.44 -9.11 17.26
N PHE A 213 -26.79 -8.01 17.64
CA PHE A 213 -26.33 -7.82 19.03
C PHE A 213 -26.80 -6.51 19.67
N ASP A 214 -27.56 -5.68 18.96
CA ASP A 214 -28.00 -4.35 19.40
C ASP A 214 -26.81 -3.46 19.82
N TRP A 215 -25.69 -3.58 19.10
CA TRP A 215 -24.48 -2.82 19.41
C TRP A 215 -24.65 -1.35 19.05
N ASN A 216 -24.32 -0.48 20.01
CA ASN A 216 -24.36 0.96 19.78
C ASN A 216 -23.17 1.44 18.92
N ASN A 217 -23.26 2.68 18.42
CA ASN A 217 -22.21 3.30 17.61
C ASN A 217 -20.83 3.32 18.27
N LYS A 218 -20.75 3.39 19.61
CA LYS A 218 -19.49 3.36 20.36
C LYS A 218 -18.86 1.96 20.33
N GLN A 219 -19.66 0.91 20.44
CA GLN A 219 -19.20 -0.49 20.35
C GLN A 219 -18.77 -0.84 18.92
N ASN A 220 -19.56 -0.45 17.92
CA ASN A 220 -19.18 -0.62 16.51
C ASN A 220 -17.90 0.17 16.16
N GLY A 221 -17.79 1.40 16.65
CA GLY A 221 -16.57 2.21 16.53
C GLY A 221 -15.36 1.55 17.20
N ALA A 222 -15.53 0.96 18.39
CA ALA A 222 -14.47 0.21 19.07
C ALA A 222 -14.07 -1.06 18.31
N LEU A 223 -15.02 -1.76 17.71
CA LEU A 223 -14.76 -2.95 16.89
C LEU A 223 -13.91 -2.59 15.67
N ILE A 224 -14.35 -1.63 14.85
CA ILE A 224 -13.61 -1.19 13.66
C ILE A 224 -12.24 -0.62 14.05
N GLY A 225 -12.19 0.15 15.15
CA GLY A 225 -10.93 0.66 15.70
C GLY A 225 -9.96 -0.47 16.07
N SER A 226 -10.46 -1.54 16.69
CA SER A 226 -9.64 -2.72 17.03
C SER A 226 -9.08 -3.44 15.80
N ILE A 227 -9.85 -3.55 14.72
CA ILE A 227 -9.38 -4.10 13.43
C ILE A 227 -8.22 -3.25 12.89
N GLY A 228 -8.35 -1.92 12.94
CA GLY A 228 -7.30 -0.98 12.53
C GLY A 228 -6.01 -1.14 13.34
N ILE A 229 -6.12 -1.23 14.68
CA ILE A 229 -4.98 -1.43 15.58
C ILE A 229 -4.27 -2.75 15.30
N ILE A 230 -5.02 -3.86 15.19
CA ILE A 230 -4.46 -5.19 14.92
C ILE A 230 -3.79 -5.19 13.55
N SER A 231 -4.43 -4.59 12.53
CA SER A 231 -3.83 -4.44 11.19
C SER A 231 -2.51 -3.67 11.25
N ALA A 232 -2.43 -2.60 12.05
CA ALA A 232 -1.20 -1.82 12.22
C ALA A 232 -0.06 -2.62 12.85
N LEU A 233 -0.35 -3.36 13.92
CA LEU A 233 0.63 -4.24 14.56
C LEU A 233 1.12 -5.33 13.60
N LEU A 234 0.21 -5.92 12.82
CA LEU A 234 0.56 -6.92 11.83
C LEU A 234 1.41 -6.34 10.69
N GLN A 235 1.09 -5.13 10.20
CA GLN A 235 1.86 -4.44 9.17
C GLN A 235 3.28 -4.09 9.64
N GLY A 236 3.40 -3.50 10.84
CA GLY A 236 4.68 -3.09 11.40
C GLY A 236 5.57 -4.25 11.88
N GLY A 237 4.96 -5.31 12.39
CA GLY A 237 5.65 -6.48 12.94
C GLY A 237 5.81 -7.63 11.96
N TYR A 238 4.69 -8.28 11.60
CA TYR A 238 4.69 -9.52 10.83
C TYR A 238 5.00 -9.29 9.36
N VAL A 239 4.23 -8.44 8.67
CA VAL A 239 4.30 -8.25 7.22
C VAL A 239 5.69 -7.76 6.80
N ARG A 240 6.25 -6.79 7.53
CA ARG A 240 7.60 -6.26 7.30
C ARG A 240 8.69 -7.33 7.35
N ARG A 241 8.58 -8.30 8.27
CA ARG A 241 9.56 -9.39 8.44
C ARG A 241 9.31 -10.57 7.50
N ALA A 242 8.07 -10.76 7.10
CA ALA A 242 7.60 -11.91 6.33
C ALA A 242 7.79 -11.72 4.81
N ILE A 243 7.57 -10.50 4.28
CA ILE A 243 7.68 -10.23 2.83
C ILE A 243 9.04 -10.67 2.24
N PRO A 244 10.21 -10.33 2.83
CA PRO A 244 11.50 -10.72 2.27
C PRO A 244 11.73 -12.24 2.24
N LYS A 245 11.05 -13.01 3.08
CA LYS A 245 11.23 -14.48 3.20
C LYS A 245 10.25 -15.28 2.34
N LEU A 246 9.05 -14.77 2.15
CA LEU A 246 7.93 -15.49 1.53
C LEU A 246 7.60 -14.98 0.13
N GLY A 247 8.06 -13.78 -0.23
CA GLY A 247 7.67 -13.07 -1.44
C GLY A 247 6.27 -12.43 -1.35
N GLU A 248 6.03 -11.42 -2.18
CA GLU A 248 4.79 -10.64 -2.17
C GLU A 248 3.56 -11.49 -2.54
N GLY A 249 3.69 -12.34 -3.56
CA GLY A 249 2.58 -13.16 -4.05
C GLY A 249 2.07 -14.17 -3.03
N ALA A 250 2.97 -14.85 -2.30
CA ALA A 250 2.58 -15.81 -1.27
C ALA A 250 1.93 -15.12 -0.06
N MET A 251 2.42 -13.93 0.30
CA MET A 251 1.82 -13.10 1.35
C MET A 251 0.40 -12.66 0.98
N ALA A 252 0.18 -12.22 -0.27
CA ALA A 252 -1.16 -11.87 -0.75
C ALA A 252 -2.12 -13.09 -0.70
N ARG A 253 -1.65 -14.28 -1.13
CA ARG A 253 -2.47 -15.51 -1.06
C ARG A 253 -2.89 -15.85 0.37
N ARG A 254 -1.97 -15.76 1.34
CA ARG A 254 -2.30 -15.99 2.77
C ARG A 254 -3.35 -15.00 3.27
N GLY A 255 -3.26 -13.74 2.87
CA GLY A 255 -4.24 -12.72 3.20
C GLY A 255 -5.63 -13.02 2.63
N VAL A 256 -5.70 -13.49 1.38
CA VAL A 256 -6.96 -13.91 0.74
C VAL A 256 -7.55 -15.16 1.41
N SER A 257 -6.73 -16.15 1.77
CA SER A 257 -7.19 -17.33 2.52
C SER A 257 -7.74 -16.95 3.89
N SER A 258 -7.08 -16.04 4.61
CA SER A 258 -7.58 -15.49 5.87
C SER A 258 -8.93 -14.77 5.68
N CYS A 259 -9.11 -14.08 4.56
CA CYS A 259 -10.38 -13.42 4.23
C CYS A 259 -11.50 -14.44 4.09
N ALA A 260 -11.26 -15.53 3.35
CA ALA A 260 -12.26 -16.59 3.17
C ALA A 260 -12.68 -17.22 4.51
N ILE A 261 -11.72 -17.47 5.42
CA ILE A 261 -12.00 -17.95 6.77
C ILE A 261 -12.85 -16.92 7.54
N GLY A 262 -12.50 -15.63 7.49
CA GLY A 262 -13.27 -14.57 8.12
C GLY A 262 -14.72 -14.51 7.63
N LEU A 263 -14.96 -14.68 6.34
CA LEU A 263 -16.30 -14.71 5.76
C LEU A 263 -17.11 -15.94 6.19
N ILE A 264 -16.47 -17.11 6.26
CA ILE A 264 -17.10 -18.33 6.77
C ILE A 264 -17.50 -18.13 8.24
N LEU A 265 -16.61 -17.56 9.05
CA LEU A 265 -16.91 -17.26 10.45
C LEU A 265 -18.11 -16.31 10.59
N LEU A 266 -18.16 -15.23 9.79
CA LEU A 266 -19.29 -14.29 9.79
C LEU A 266 -20.59 -14.95 9.33
N SER A 267 -20.55 -15.86 8.36
CA SER A 267 -21.72 -16.60 7.86
C SER A 267 -22.34 -17.51 8.93
N VAL A 268 -21.54 -18.00 9.88
CA VAL A 268 -22.01 -18.86 10.98
C VAL A 268 -22.63 -18.05 12.13
N VAL A 269 -22.33 -16.76 12.26
CA VAL A 269 -22.80 -15.91 13.39
C VAL A 269 -24.32 -15.92 13.55
N PRO A 270 -25.15 -15.71 12.51
CA PRO A 270 -26.61 -15.70 12.66
C PRO A 270 -27.20 -17.04 13.11
N LEU A 271 -26.52 -18.15 12.84
CA LEU A 271 -26.98 -19.50 13.22
C LEU A 271 -26.78 -19.79 14.71
N VAL A 272 -25.78 -19.13 15.33
CA VAL A 272 -25.35 -19.41 16.70
C VAL A 272 -25.86 -18.37 17.69
N VAL A 273 -26.16 -17.15 17.24
CA VAL A 273 -26.53 -16.02 18.10
C VAL A 273 -27.74 -16.30 19.01
N THR A 274 -28.70 -17.10 18.52
CA THR A 274 -29.92 -17.46 19.24
C THR A 274 -29.70 -18.41 20.41
N ASN A 275 -28.68 -19.28 20.32
CA ASN A 275 -28.40 -20.30 21.35
C ASN A 275 -27.21 -19.94 22.24
N TYR A 276 -26.20 -19.23 21.70
CA TYR A 276 -24.94 -18.93 22.39
C TYR A 276 -24.40 -17.54 22.04
N THR A 277 -24.97 -16.49 22.64
CA THR A 277 -24.58 -15.09 22.37
C THR A 277 -23.09 -14.81 22.64
N SER A 278 -22.50 -15.37 23.70
CA SER A 278 -21.08 -15.20 24.01
C SER A 278 -20.17 -15.84 22.96
N LEU A 279 -20.57 -17.00 22.42
CA LEU A 279 -19.85 -17.69 21.34
C LEU A 279 -19.97 -16.92 20.02
N ALA A 280 -21.14 -16.37 19.72
CA ALA A 280 -21.36 -15.52 18.54
C ALA A 280 -20.49 -14.26 18.57
N VAL A 281 -20.37 -13.58 19.72
CA VAL A 281 -19.43 -12.45 19.89
C VAL A 281 -17.97 -12.91 19.71
N GLY A 282 -17.61 -14.10 20.20
CA GLY A 282 -16.31 -14.71 19.98
C GLY A 282 -15.99 -14.94 18.50
N LEU A 283 -16.96 -15.44 17.73
CA LEU A 283 -16.85 -15.65 16.28
C LEU A 283 -16.66 -14.33 15.52
N VAL A 284 -17.42 -13.28 15.87
CA VAL A 284 -17.26 -11.95 15.28
C VAL A 284 -15.85 -11.41 15.54
N ARG A 285 -15.35 -11.54 16.78
CA ARG A 285 -13.98 -11.12 17.12
C ARG A 285 -12.92 -11.91 16.35
N ALA A 286 -13.10 -13.22 16.21
CA ALA A 286 -12.21 -14.06 15.41
C ALA A 286 -12.21 -13.64 13.93
N ALA A 287 -13.39 -13.37 13.35
CA ALA A 287 -13.51 -12.84 12.00
C ALA A 287 -12.82 -11.48 11.84
N CYS A 288 -12.95 -10.59 12.83
CA CYS A 288 -12.27 -9.29 12.86
C CYS A 288 -10.74 -9.43 12.83
N VAL A 289 -10.17 -10.41 13.55
CA VAL A 289 -8.73 -10.70 13.50
C VAL A 289 -8.32 -11.19 12.10
N CYS A 290 -9.12 -12.08 11.50
CA CYS A 290 -8.89 -12.52 10.13
C CYS A 290 -8.94 -11.35 9.12
N MET A 291 -9.91 -10.44 9.26
CA MET A 291 -10.04 -9.25 8.43
C MET A 291 -8.87 -8.27 8.64
N ALA A 292 -8.41 -8.09 9.88
CA ALA A 292 -7.24 -7.28 10.18
C ALA A 292 -5.98 -7.84 9.51
N PHE A 293 -5.78 -9.16 9.55
CA PHE A 293 -4.69 -9.83 8.85
C PHE A 293 -4.79 -9.68 7.33
N THR A 294 -5.98 -9.83 6.78
CA THR A 294 -6.25 -9.61 5.35
C THR A 294 -5.93 -8.17 4.92
N SER A 295 -6.41 -7.18 5.67
CA SER A 295 -6.13 -5.75 5.44
C SER A 295 -4.63 -5.45 5.48
N ALA A 296 -3.92 -6.02 6.46
CA ALA A 296 -2.49 -5.83 6.63
C ALA A 296 -1.63 -6.39 5.47
N THR A 297 -2.08 -7.47 4.85
CA THR A 297 -1.29 -8.27 3.91
C THR A 297 -1.63 -7.96 2.46
N VAL A 298 -2.90 -8.07 2.06
CA VAL A 298 -3.27 -8.12 0.64
C VAL A 298 -2.98 -6.81 -0.10
N VAL A 299 -3.40 -5.67 0.44
CA VAL A 299 -3.24 -4.36 -0.24
C VAL A 299 -1.77 -4.01 -0.41
N ASN A 300 -0.98 -4.15 0.65
CA ASN A 300 0.43 -3.83 0.65
C ASN A 300 1.23 -4.78 -0.25
N SER A 301 0.97 -6.08 -0.17
CA SER A 301 1.64 -7.08 -1.02
C SER A 301 1.30 -6.89 -2.49
N LEU A 302 0.04 -6.65 -2.85
CA LEU A 302 -0.33 -6.42 -4.25
C LEU A 302 0.23 -5.10 -4.79
N THR A 303 0.27 -4.04 -3.98
CA THR A 303 0.88 -2.76 -4.36
C THR A 303 2.38 -2.88 -4.56
N SER A 304 3.06 -3.60 -3.65
CA SER A 304 4.49 -3.91 -3.79
C SER A 304 4.76 -4.72 -5.05
N TYR A 305 3.96 -5.76 -5.29
CA TYR A 305 4.11 -6.61 -6.47
C TYR A 305 3.83 -5.85 -7.79
N ALA A 306 2.82 -4.99 -7.81
CA ALA A 306 2.57 -4.10 -8.96
C ALA A 306 3.73 -3.12 -9.20
N SER A 307 4.34 -2.59 -8.13
CA SER A 307 5.52 -1.72 -8.25
C SER A 307 6.77 -2.44 -8.76
N LEU A 308 6.88 -3.76 -8.58
CA LEU A 308 8.00 -4.56 -9.12
C LEU A 308 7.88 -4.79 -10.63
N GLN A 309 6.66 -4.78 -11.16
CA GLN A 309 6.41 -5.01 -12.59
C GLN A 309 6.47 -3.74 -13.45
N CYS A 310 6.60 -2.56 -12.84
CA CYS A 310 6.75 -1.30 -13.56
C CYS A 310 8.20 -1.12 -14.03
N ASP A 311 8.39 -0.47 -15.18
CA ASP A 311 9.74 -0.20 -15.69
C ASP A 311 10.44 0.86 -14.82
N ASP A 312 11.71 0.62 -14.55
CA ASP A 312 12.63 1.65 -14.07
C ASP A 312 13.08 2.44 -15.31
N GLY A 313 12.87 3.75 -15.36
CA GLY A 313 13.12 4.61 -16.54
C GLY A 313 14.58 4.70 -17.04
N VAL A 314 15.50 3.90 -16.49
CA VAL A 314 16.93 3.87 -16.81
C VAL A 314 17.43 2.43 -16.66
N ASP A 315 18.24 1.94 -17.62
CA ASP A 315 18.80 0.59 -17.59
C ASP A 315 19.88 0.42 -16.51
N GLU A 316 19.82 -0.69 -15.75
CA GLU A 316 20.71 -0.97 -14.60
C GLU A 316 22.19 -1.07 -15.00
N ASP A 317 22.49 -1.55 -16.22
CA ASP A 317 23.85 -1.79 -16.68
C ASP A 317 24.48 -0.61 -17.44
N THR A 318 23.67 0.29 -18.01
CA THR A 318 24.16 1.34 -18.92
C THR A 318 23.96 2.76 -18.41
N GLY A 319 23.14 2.96 -17.37
CA GLY A 319 22.81 4.30 -16.88
C GLY A 319 22.09 5.18 -17.90
N LYS A 320 21.68 4.63 -19.05
CA LYS A 320 20.94 5.34 -20.10
C LYS A 320 19.44 5.23 -19.84
N VAL A 321 18.74 6.33 -20.07
CA VAL A 321 17.28 6.39 -20.06
C VAL A 321 16.79 5.34 -21.05
N LYS A 322 16.12 4.31 -20.55
CA LYS A 322 15.55 3.27 -21.41
C LYS A 322 14.29 3.86 -22.03
N ASP A 323 13.98 3.51 -23.28
CA ASP A 323 12.69 3.89 -23.87
C ASP A 323 11.57 3.30 -23.01
N GLU A 324 11.01 4.12 -22.13
CA GLU A 324 9.90 3.75 -21.28
C GLU A 324 8.72 3.42 -22.18
N HIS A 325 8.17 2.22 -22.08
CA HIS A 325 6.84 2.01 -22.63
C HIS A 325 5.87 2.95 -21.90
N PRO A 326 5.11 3.81 -22.61
CA PRO A 326 4.23 4.81 -21.99
C PRO A 326 3.07 4.21 -21.18
N GLU A 327 2.94 2.88 -21.16
CA GLU A 327 2.00 2.12 -20.33
C GLU A 327 2.63 1.56 -19.04
N LEU A 328 3.95 1.34 -19.03
CA LEU A 328 4.72 0.84 -17.88
C LEU A 328 5.35 1.96 -17.06
N ALA A 329 5.24 3.21 -17.54
CA ALA A 329 5.56 4.41 -16.78
C ALA A 329 4.89 4.35 -15.40
N LYS A 330 5.74 4.31 -14.38
CA LYS A 330 5.40 3.89 -13.02
C LYS A 330 4.23 4.64 -12.39
N GLY A 331 4.20 5.96 -12.51
CA GLY A 331 3.11 6.78 -12.00
C GLY A 331 1.77 6.44 -12.67
N LYS A 332 1.78 6.17 -13.98
CA LYS A 332 0.59 5.81 -14.76
C LYS A 332 0.15 4.37 -14.47
N ALA A 333 1.08 3.42 -14.38
CA ALA A 333 0.79 2.02 -14.09
C ALA A 333 0.24 1.85 -12.66
N LEU A 334 0.89 2.43 -11.65
CA LEU A 334 0.42 2.41 -10.26
C LEU A 334 -0.87 3.22 -10.07
N GLY A 335 -1.03 4.32 -10.82
CA GLY A 335 -2.27 5.08 -10.87
C GLY A 335 -3.44 4.24 -11.39
N LYS A 336 -3.28 3.57 -12.55
CA LYS A 336 -4.27 2.63 -13.11
C LYS A 336 -4.58 1.47 -12.16
N PHE A 337 -3.56 0.93 -11.48
CA PHE A 337 -3.71 -0.15 -10.51
C PHE A 337 -4.55 0.29 -9.30
N ARG A 338 -4.24 1.45 -8.71
CA ARG A 338 -5.00 1.95 -7.56
C ARG A 338 -6.40 2.41 -7.92
N SER A 339 -6.57 3.03 -9.10
CA SER A 339 -7.88 3.44 -9.60
C SER A 339 -8.84 2.26 -9.68
N SER A 340 -8.40 1.07 -10.13
CA SER A 340 -9.25 -0.12 -10.09
C SER A 340 -9.59 -0.53 -8.65
N GLY A 341 -8.63 -0.46 -7.72
CA GLY A 341 -8.90 -0.72 -6.30
C GLY A 341 -9.97 0.21 -5.72
N GLN A 342 -9.91 1.51 -6.02
CA GLN A 342 -10.91 2.48 -5.55
C GLN A 342 -12.29 2.25 -6.20
N LEU A 343 -12.33 1.85 -7.47
CA LEU A 343 -13.58 1.46 -8.11
C LEU A 343 -14.22 0.26 -7.39
N GLY A 344 -13.40 -0.72 -6.99
CA GLY A 344 -13.85 -1.83 -6.14
C GLY A 344 -14.47 -1.32 -4.83
N ARG A 345 -13.78 -0.41 -4.13
CA ARG A 345 -14.28 0.20 -2.88
C ARG A 345 -15.56 1.03 -3.03
N ALA A 346 -15.80 1.61 -4.20
CA ALA A 346 -17.04 2.33 -4.47
C ALA A 346 -18.22 1.37 -4.69
N ILE A 347 -17.99 0.25 -5.38
CA ILE A 347 -19.03 -0.72 -5.74
C ILE A 347 -19.34 -1.68 -4.58
N GLY A 348 -18.32 -2.05 -3.78
CA GLY A 348 -18.45 -3.04 -2.71
C GLY A 348 -19.58 -2.79 -1.72
N PRO A 349 -19.63 -1.61 -1.07
CA PRO A 349 -20.69 -1.25 -0.14
C PRO A 349 -22.09 -1.28 -0.77
N LEU A 350 -22.23 -0.91 -2.04
CA LEU A 350 -23.52 -0.94 -2.75
C LEU A 350 -24.01 -2.39 -2.91
N LEU A 351 -23.13 -3.29 -3.34
CA LEU A 351 -23.46 -4.72 -3.46
C LEU A 351 -23.76 -5.33 -2.09
N GLY A 352 -22.99 -4.96 -1.06
CA GLY A 352 -23.22 -5.39 0.31
C GLY A 352 -24.59 -4.95 0.84
N ALA A 353 -24.95 -3.68 0.64
CA ALA A 353 -26.23 -3.13 1.06
C ALA A 353 -27.41 -3.83 0.38
N SER A 354 -27.34 -4.03 -0.94
CA SER A 354 -28.36 -4.76 -1.70
C SER A 354 -28.55 -6.20 -1.19
N SER A 355 -27.48 -6.86 -0.77
CA SER A 355 -27.55 -8.23 -0.26
C SER A 355 -28.20 -8.36 1.13
N LEU A 356 -28.19 -7.30 1.95
CA LEU A 356 -28.86 -7.30 3.26
C LEU A 356 -30.35 -6.97 3.17
N GLY A 357 -30.87 -6.59 1.99
CA GLY A 357 -32.27 -6.22 1.83
C GLY A 357 -32.65 -4.91 2.54
N LEU A 358 -31.68 -4.01 2.77
CA LEU A 358 -31.90 -2.64 3.23
C LEU A 358 -32.58 -1.83 2.10
N ASN A 359 -33.90 -2.00 1.95
CA ASN A 359 -34.78 -1.11 1.18
C ASN A 359 -35.56 -0.21 2.12
#